data_AF-A0A918Q2L8-F1
#
_entry.id   AF-A0A918Q2L8-F1
#
_cell.length_a   1.000
_cell.length_b   1.000
_cell.length_c   1.000
_cell.angle_alpha   90.00
_cell.angle_beta   90.00
_cell.angle_gamma   90.00
#
_symmetry.space_group_name_H-M   'P 1'
#
loop_
_entity.id
_entity.type
_entity.pdbx_description
1 polymer ?
#
loop_
_entity_poly.entity_id
_entity_poly.type
_entity_poly.pdbx_seq_one_letter_code
_entity_poly.pdbx_strand_id
1 'polypeptide(L)' 'MTYAADLLYEEVAYLAHHFHWSLDELLDLEHPERLRFVAEAARLNGQ' A
#
# COMPACT_ATOMS: atom_id res chain seq x y z
N MET A 1 -2.06 -17.00 -10.80
CA MET A 1 -1.00 -16.72 -9.82
C MET A 1 -1.63 -15.92 -8.71
N THR A 2 -1.89 -16.55 -7.57
CA THR A 2 -2.38 -15.86 -6.38
C THR A 2 -1.33 -14.87 -5.95
N TYR A 3 -1.70 -13.59 -5.93
CA TYR A 3 -0.88 -12.57 -5.32
C TYR A 3 -0.51 -13.02 -3.91
N ALA A 4 0.78 -13.07 -3.59
CA ALA A 4 1.24 -13.59 -2.30
C ALA A 4 0.69 -12.68 -1.20
N ALA A 5 -0.01 -13.27 -0.23
CA ALA A 5 -0.59 -12.52 0.88
C ALA A 5 0.47 -11.68 1.61
N ASP A 6 1.70 -12.15 1.63
CA ASP A 6 2.85 -11.45 2.23
C ASP A 6 3.13 -10.10 1.55
N LEU A 7 3.04 -10.03 0.22
CA LEU A 7 3.28 -8.78 -0.52
C LEU A 7 2.18 -7.75 -0.21
N LEU A 8 0.94 -8.21 -0.07
CA LEU A 8 -0.19 -7.37 0.31
C LEU A 8 0.02 -6.77 1.71
N TYR A 9 0.48 -7.57 2.67
CA TYR A 9 0.77 -7.09 4.01
C TYR A 9 1.87 -6.03 4.04
N GLU A 10 2.93 -6.19 3.22
CA GLU A 10 4.00 -5.20 3.11
C GLU A 10 3.49 -3.86 2.54
N GLU A 11 2.70 -3.90 1.47
CA GLU A 11 2.12 -2.69 0.86
C GLU A 11 1.23 -1.91 1.84
N VAL A 12 0.37 -2.62 2.54
CA VAL A 12 -0.55 -2.05 3.52
C VAL A 12 0.22 -1.47 4.70
N ALA A 13 1.23 -2.17 5.21
CA ALA A 13 2.08 -1.66 6.29
C ALA A 13 2.84 -0.40 5.86
N TYR A 14 3.35 -0.36 4.63
CA TYR A 14 4.05 0.79 4.07
C TYR A 14 3.16 2.04 3.99
N LEU A 15 1.94 1.88 3.46
CA LEU A 15 0.99 2.98 3.35
C LEU A 15 0.45 3.43 4.71
N ALA A 16 0.15 2.50 5.62
CA ALA A 16 -0.28 2.84 6.97
C ALA A 16 0.80 3.62 7.74
N HIS A 17 2.08 3.28 7.54
CA HIS A 17 3.19 3.99 8.17
C HIS A 17 3.37 5.42 7.62
N HIS A 18 3.16 5.62 6.31
CA HIS A 18 3.43 6.91 5.66
C HIS A 18 2.24 7.88 5.69
N PHE A 19 1.01 7.38 5.53
CA PHE A 19 -0.21 8.20 5.45
C PHE A 19 -1.11 8.10 6.69
N HIS A 20 -0.79 7.21 7.64
CA HIS A 20 -1.60 6.95 8.83
C HIS A 20 -3.06 6.53 8.53
N TRP A 21 -3.32 5.99 7.33
CA TRP A 21 -4.60 5.42 6.98
C TRP A 21 -4.88 4.16 7.80
N SER A 22 -6.16 3.91 8.06
CA SER A 22 -6.58 2.70 8.75
C SER A 22 -6.42 1.46 7.85
N LEU A 23 -6.27 0.29 8.47
CA LEU A 23 -6.19 -0.98 7.76
C LEU A 23 -7.42 -1.19 6.87
N ASP A 24 -8.60 -0.84 7.36
CA ASP A 24 -9.86 -1.01 6.64
C ASP A 24 -9.89 -0.15 5.36
N GLU A 25 -9.47 1.11 5.44
CA GLU A 25 -9.38 2.00 4.25
C GLU A 25 -8.40 1.47 3.21
N LEU A 26 -7.29 0.84 3.63
CA LEU A 26 -6.28 0.27 2.73
C LEU A 26 -6.71 -1.04 2.07
N LEU A 27 -7.51 -1.84 2.79
CA LEU A 27 -8.08 -3.08 2.27
C LEU A 27 -9.27 -2.83 1.34
N ASP A 28 -9.96 -1.69 1.49
CA ASP A 28 -11.06 -1.27 0.61
C ASP A 28 -10.57 -0.74 -0.75
N LEU A 29 -9.30 -0.33 -0.85
CA LEU A 29 -8.69 0.07 -2.13
C LEU A 29 -8.60 -1.09 -3.11
N GLU A 30 -9.01 -0.84 -4.36
CA GLU A 30 -8.77 -1.77 -5.44
C GLU A 30 -7.27 -2.02 -5.60
N HIS A 31 -6.91 -3.27 -5.93
CA HIS A 31 -5.53 -3.70 -6.11
C HIS A 31 -4.67 -2.76 -7.00
N PRO A 32 -5.12 -2.32 -8.19
CA PRO A 32 -4.36 -1.38 -9.01
C PRO A 32 -4.21 0.02 -8.38
N GLU A 33 -5.19 0.48 -7.59
CA GLU A 33 -5.13 1.79 -6.94
C GLU A 33 -4.13 1.79 -5.79
N ARG A 34 -4.13 0.74 -4.96
CA ARG A 34 -3.15 0.57 -3.88
C ARG A 34 -1.73 0.56 -4.41
N LEU A 35 -1.46 -0.17 -5.50
CA LEU A 35 -0.15 -0.18 -6.15
C LEU A 35 0.33 1.22 -6.57
N ARG A 36 -0.59 2.05 -7.06
CA ARG A 36 -0.28 3.43 -7.44
C ARG A 36 0.10 4.28 -6.23
N PHE A 37 -0.61 4.16 -5.12
CA PHE A 37 -0.28 4.87 -3.88
C PHE A 37 1.07 4.43 -3.31
N VAL A 38 1.38 3.13 -3.33
CA VAL A 38 2.69 2.60 -2.91
C VAL A 38 3.81 3.21 -3.75
N ALA A 39 3.65 3.24 -5.07
CA ALA A 39 4.64 3.82 -5.98
C ALA A 39 4.84 5.33 -5.74
N GLU A 40 3.79 6.07 -5.44
CA GLU A 40 3.88 7.51 -5.19
C GLU A 40 4.51 7.81 -3.81
N ALA A 41 4.15 7.07 -2.76
CA ALA A 41 4.80 7.17 -1.46
C ALA A 41 6.30 6.82 -1.53
N ALA A 42 6.67 5.82 -2.34
CA ALA A 42 8.08 5.48 -2.59
C ALA A 42 8.85 6.61 -3.26
N ARG A 43 8.20 7.36 -4.17
CA ARG A 43 8.79 8.56 -4.79
C ARG A 43 8.98 9.69 -3.79
N LEU A 44 8.00 9.96 -2.93
CA LEU A 44 8.06 11.01 -1.92
C LEU A 44 9.15 10.74 -0.87
N ASN A 45 9.32 9.48 -0.45
CA ASN A 45 10.34 9.09 0.51
C ASN A 45 11.77 9.04 -0.07
N GLY A 46 11.90 9.02 -1.40
CA GLY A 46 13.20 9.02 -2.10
C GLY A 46 13.78 10.41 -2.39
N GLN A 47 13.11 11.48 -1.94
CA GLN A 47 13.59 12.86 -1.97
C GLN A 47 14.21 13.27 -0.63
#